data_AF-A0A4Y2BYG4-F1
#
_entry.id   AF-A0A4Y2BYG4-F1
#
_cell.length_a   1.000
_cell.length_b   1.000
_cell.length_c   1.000
_cell.angle_alpha   90.00
_cell.angle_beta   90.00
_cell.angle_gamma   90.00
#
_symmetry.space_group_name_H-M   'P 1'
#
loop_
_entity.id
_entity.type
_entity.pdbx_description
1 polymer ?
#
loop_
_entity_poly.entity_id
_entity_poly.type
_entity_poly.pdbx_seq_one_letter_code
_entity_poly.pdbx_strand_id
1 'polypeptide(L)'
;MDQGVIESMKRRYRKQLLSKLLFEGDDDEEEAICPIVKFWKALTLKDCVYMINEAWESVPEHTLKRPWRKLALYLENVDQSNDSGSVTVTELNDI
;
A
#
# COMPACT_ATOMS: atom_id res chain seq x y z
N MET A 1 2.48 -1.65 7.51
CA MET A 1 2.26 -0.81 6.31
C MET A 1 1.06 0.10 6.58
N ASP A 2 1.08 1.36 6.12
CA ASP A 2 -0.01 2.31 6.39
C ASP A 2 -1.32 1.93 5.67
N GLN A 3 -2.43 2.11 6.37
CA GLN A 3 -3.76 1.71 5.90
C GLN A 3 -4.15 2.41 4.60
N GLY A 4 -3.78 3.69 4.42
CA GLY A 4 -4.07 4.44 3.20
C GLY A 4 -3.33 3.90 1.98
N VAL A 5 -2.10 3.40 2.16
CA VAL A 5 -1.36 2.71 1.10
C VAL A 5 -2.07 1.41 0.70
N ILE A 6 -2.47 0.61 1.69
CA ILE A 6 -3.15 -0.68 1.47
C ILE A 6 -4.49 -0.47 0.75
N GLU A 7 -5.29 0.50 1.20
CA GLU A 7 -6.59 0.81 0.60
C GLU A 7 -6.45 1.34 -0.83
N SER A 8 -5.47 2.21 -1.09
CA SER A 8 -5.18 2.74 -2.42
C SER A 8 -4.82 1.62 -3.39
N MET A 9 -3.94 0.69 -2.99
CA MET A 9 -3.56 -0.46 -3.80
C MET A 9 -4.76 -1.38 -4.07
N LYS A 10 -5.52 -1.76 -3.04
CA LYS A 10 -6.71 -2.63 -3.20
C LYS A 10 -7.75 -2.01 -4.13
N ARG A 11 -7.98 -0.70 -4.04
CA ARG A 11 -8.92 0.01 -4.92
C ARG A 11 -8.48 -0.05 -6.39
N ARG A 12 -7.17 0.09 -6.64
CA ARG A 12 -6.59 0.04 -8.00
C ARG A 12 -6.64 -1.35 -8.60
N TYR A 13 -6.28 -2.36 -7.82
CA TYR A 13 -6.42 -3.76 -8.20
C TYR A 13 -7.87 -4.10 -8.58
N ARG A 14 -8.84 -3.75 -7.72
CA ARG A 14 -10.26 -3.99 -8.01
C ARG A 14 -10.74 -3.29 -9.27
N LYS A 15 -10.28 -2.06 -9.52
CA LYS A 15 -10.60 -1.33 -10.76
C LYS A 15 -10.10 -2.09 -11.99
N GLN A 16 -8.85 -2.55 -11.98
CA GLN A 16 -8.28 -3.32 -13.11
C GLN A 16 -9.00 -4.64 -13.32
N LEU A 17 -9.30 -5.38 -12.24
CA LEU A 17 -10.03 -6.63 -12.31
C LEU A 17 -11.42 -6.43 -12.93
N LEU A 18 -12.14 -5.38 -12.52
CA LEU A 18 -13.44 -5.03 -13.11
C LEU A 18 -13.31 -4.61 -14.57
N SER A 19 -12.27 -3.87 -14.94
CA SER A 19 -12.00 -3.51 -16.33
C SER A 19 -11.75 -4.76 -17.18
N LYS A 20 -10.92 -5.71 -16.73
CA LYS A 20 -10.71 -6.98 -17.44
C LYS A 20 -12.02 -7.76 -17.58
N LEU A 21 -12.79 -7.91 -16.50
CA LEU A 21 -14.08 -8.61 -16.53
C LEU A 21 -15.07 -8.02 -17.55
N LEU A 22 -15.10 -6.69 -17.71
CA LEU A 22 -16.06 -6.00 -18.59
C LEU A 22 -15.61 -5.91 -20.05
N PHE A 23 -14.32 -6.02 -20.33
CA PHE A 23 -13.76 -5.74 -21.67
C PHE A 23 -12.96 -6.92 -22.27
N GLU A 24 -12.68 -7.96 -21.50
CA GLU A 24 -11.89 -9.12 -21.93
C GLU A 24 -12.82 -10.35 -21.98
N GLY A 25 -13.56 -10.52 -23.09
CA GLY A 25 -14.49 -11.64 -23.26
C GLY A 25 -15.54 -11.58 -24.37
N ASP A 26 -15.43 -10.68 -25.35
CA ASP A 26 -16.47 -10.47 -26.39
C ASP A 26 -16.26 -11.28 -27.70
N ASP A 27 -15.21 -12.11 -27.79
CA ASP A 27 -14.81 -12.66 -29.09
C ASP A 27 -15.43 -14.03 -29.45
N ASP A 28 -16.05 -14.76 -28.51
CA ASP A 28 -16.58 -16.11 -28.76
C ASP A 28 -18.06 -16.25 -28.35
N GLU A 29 -18.96 -16.10 -29.34
CA GLU A 29 -20.43 -16.20 -29.21
C GLU A 29 -20.97 -17.60 -28.84
N GLU A 30 -20.14 -18.62 -28.63
CA GLU A 30 -20.58 -20.03 -28.72
C GLU A 30 -20.64 -20.86 -27.40
N GLU A 31 -20.69 -20.24 -26.22
CA GLU A 31 -20.87 -21.04 -24.98
C GLU A 31 -21.91 -20.47 -24.02
N ALA A 32 -22.89 -21.31 -23.67
CA ALA A 32 -23.98 -21.08 -22.70
C ALA A 32 -23.52 -20.87 -21.23
N ILE A 33 -22.23 -20.62 -21.00
CA ILE A 33 -21.68 -20.39 -19.67
C ILE A 33 -21.79 -18.90 -19.34
N CYS A 34 -22.27 -18.58 -18.13
CA CYS A 34 -22.33 -17.23 -17.60
C CYS A 34 -20.97 -16.51 -17.78
N PRO A 35 -20.92 -15.29 -18.38
CA PRO A 35 -19.68 -14.58 -18.68
C PRO A 35 -18.74 -14.40 -17.48
N ILE A 36 -19.30 -14.19 -16.29
CA ILE A 36 -18.55 -14.09 -15.03
C ILE A 36 -17.80 -15.40 -14.73
N VAL A 37 -18.45 -16.55 -14.93
CA VAL A 37 -17.84 -17.87 -14.67
C VAL A 37 -16.72 -18.16 -15.66
N LYS A 38 -16.89 -17.79 -16.94
CA LYS A 38 -15.82 -17.91 -17.95
C LYS A 38 -14.60 -17.09 -17.56
N PHE A 39 -14.80 -15.82 -17.19
CA PHE A 39 -13.73 -14.93 -16.74
C PHE A 39 -12.92 -15.53 -15.58
N TRP A 40 -13.58 -15.99 -14.52
CA TRP A 40 -12.89 -16.54 -13.35
C TRP A 40 -12.12 -17.83 -13.65
N LYS A 41 -12.58 -18.63 -14.63
CA LYS A 41 -11.84 -19.82 -15.09
C LYS A 41 -10.63 -19.47 -15.95
N ALA A 42 -10.72 -18.38 -16.72
CA ALA A 42 -9.64 -17.92 -17.59
C ALA A 42 -8.55 -17.15 -16.82
N LEU A 43 -8.88 -16.54 -15.68
CA LEU A 43 -7.95 -15.73 -14.90
C LEU A 43 -6.78 -16.55 -14.36
N THR A 44 -5.56 -16.22 -14.76
CA THR A 44 -4.36 -16.95 -14.35
C THR A 44 -3.66 -16.30 -13.16
N LEU A 45 -2.79 -17.05 -12.48
CA LEU A 45 -1.89 -16.48 -11.45
C LEU A 45 -0.98 -15.40 -12.03
N LYS A 46 -0.54 -15.56 -13.29
CA LYS A 46 0.28 -14.58 -14.00
C LYS A 46 -0.48 -13.25 -14.11
N ASP A 47 -1.74 -13.29 -14.52
CA ASP A 47 -2.60 -12.10 -14.59
C ASP A 47 -2.73 -11.42 -13.22
N CYS A 48 -2.95 -12.19 -12.17
CA CYS A 48 -3.02 -11.67 -10.80
C CYS A 48 -1.73 -10.96 -10.38
N VAL A 49 -0.55 -11.52 -10.68
CA VAL A 49 0.73 -10.90 -10.36
C VAL A 49 0.93 -9.60 -11.14
N TYR A 50 0.61 -9.57 -12.43
CA TYR A 50 0.69 -8.33 -13.21
C TYR A 50 -0.28 -7.26 -12.70
N MET A 51 -1.53 -7.63 -12.38
CA MET A 51 -2.49 -6.69 -11.81
C MET A 51 -2.02 -6.12 -10.46
N ILE A 52 -1.38 -6.93 -9.61
CA ILE A 52 -0.80 -6.44 -8.35
C ILE A 52 0.34 -5.46 -8.64
N ASN A 53 1.22 -5.78 -9.59
CA ASN A 53 2.32 -4.91 -9.99
C ASN A 53 1.81 -3.56 -10.52
N GLU A 54 0.87 -3.57 -11.46
CA GLU A 54 0.28 -2.35 -12.01
C GLU A 54 -0.52 -1.55 -10.96
N ALA A 55 -1.23 -2.24 -10.06
CA ALA A 55 -1.93 -1.59 -8.96
C ALA A 55 -0.96 -0.87 -8.02
N TRP A 56 0.21 -1.47 -7.75
CA TRP A 56 1.27 -0.88 -6.94
C TRP A 56 1.90 0.34 -7.62
N GLU A 57 2.33 0.21 -8.88
CA GLU A 57 2.95 1.30 -9.66
C GLU A 57 1.99 2.49 -9.81
N SER A 58 0.69 2.25 -9.84
CA SER A 58 -0.30 3.33 -9.95
C SER A 58 -0.64 4.00 -8.61
N VAL A 59 -0.15 3.51 -7.46
CA VAL A 59 -0.38 4.16 -6.15
C VAL A 59 0.23 5.58 -6.17
N PRO A 60 -0.51 6.63 -5.76
CA PRO A 60 0.03 7.98 -5.78
C PRO A 60 1.23 8.13 -4.85
N GLU A 61 2.27 8.81 -5.33
CA GLU A 61 3.51 9.00 -4.57
C GLU A 61 3.28 9.64 -3.19
N HIS A 62 2.37 10.62 -3.09
CA HIS A 62 2.04 11.25 -1.81
C HIS A 62 1.41 10.27 -0.80
N THR A 63 0.70 9.25 -1.27
CA THR A 63 0.14 8.18 -0.44
C THR A 63 1.27 7.30 0.11
N LEU A 64 2.30 7.05 -0.69
CA LEU A 64 3.51 6.32 -0.27
C LEU A 64 4.40 7.13 0.68
N LYS A 65 4.54 8.45 0.46
CA LYS A 65 5.40 9.35 1.27
C LYS A 65 4.82 9.69 2.64
N ARG A 66 3.50 9.81 2.77
CA ARG A 66 2.83 10.24 4.02
C ARG A 66 3.16 9.36 5.24
N PRO A 67 3.19 8.02 5.14
CA PRO A 67 3.61 7.13 6.22
C PRO A 67 5.05 7.38 6.69
N TRP A 68 5.95 7.59 5.74
CA TRP A 68 7.37 7.84 6.02
C TRP A 68 7.58 9.18 6.73
N ARG A 69 6.82 10.22 6.39
CA ARG A 69 6.87 11.50 7.12
C ARG A 69 6.51 11.35 8.60
N LYS A 70 5.48 10.55 8.91
CA LYS A 70 5.13 10.26 10.31
C LYS A 70 6.30 9.60 11.02
N LEU A 71 6.91 8.58 10.39
CA LEU A 71 8.04 7.86 10.97
C LEU A 71 9.26 8.77 11.19
N ALA A 72 9.58 9.65 10.23
CA ALA A 72 10.67 10.61 10.36
C ALA A 72 10.49 11.52 11.58
N LEU A 73 9.28 12.07 11.78
CA LEU A 73 8.95 12.88 12.96
C LEU A 73 9.07 12.09 14.27
N TYR A 74 8.69 10.81 14.27
CA TYR A 74 8.87 9.95 15.45
C TYR A 74 10.35 9.78 15.81
N LEU A 75 11.22 9.59 14.81
CA LEU A 75 12.66 9.42 15.05
C LEU A 75 13.30 10.71 15.57
N GLU A 76 12.97 11.87 14.99
CA GLU A 76 13.48 13.17 15.45
C GLU A 76 13.07 13.48 16.90
N ASN A 77 11.84 13.14 17.30
CA ASN A 77 11.37 13.34 18.66
C ASN A 77 12.05 12.41 19.68
N VAL A 78 12.43 11.20 19.27
CA VAL A 78 13.14 10.24 20.14
C VAL A 78 14.57 10.72 20.42
N ASP A 79 15.27 11.28 19.43
CA ASP A 79 16.63 11.80 19.62
C ASP A 79 16.65 13.01 20.57
N GLN A 80 15.69 13.94 20.47
CA GLN A 80 15.61 15.11 21.36
C GLN A 80 15.29 14.74 22.82
N SER A 81 14.51 13.68 23.03
CA SER A 81 14.19 13.14 24.35
C SER A 81 15.41 12.52 25.05
N ASN A 82 16.40 12.05 24.30
CA ASN A 82 17.56 11.36 24.85
C ASN A 82 18.70 12.32 25.20
N ASP A 83 18.75 13.51 24.61
CA ASP A 83 19.74 14.56 24.90
C ASP A 83 19.38 15.40 26.14
N SER A 84 18.12 15.40 26.55
CA SER A 84 17.64 16.15 27.73
C SER A 84 17.91 15.45 29.08
N GLY A 85 18.58 14.28 29.07
CA GLY A 85 18.90 13.49 30.26
C GLY A 85 20.23 13.81 30.96
N SER A 86 21.05 14.73 30.45
CA SER A 86 22.31 15.13 31.10
C SER A 86 22.07 16.16 32.21
N VAL A 87 21.58 15.71 33.36
CA VAL A 87 21.58 16.48 34.61
C VAL A 87 23.03 16.70 35.06
N THR A 88 23.47 17.96 35.10
CA THR A 88 24.75 18.34 35.72
C THR A 88 24.71 18.00 37.21
N VAL A 89 25.55 17.05 37.64
CA VAL A 89 25.84 16.83 39.06
C VAL A 89 26.63 18.06 39.54
N THR A 90 25.95 19.06 40.07
CA THR A 90 26.59 20.08 40.90
C THR A 90 26.88 19.44 42.26
N GLU A 91 28.13 19.05 42.48
CA GLU A 91 28.67 18.85 43.83
C GLU A 91 28.60 20.18 44.57
N LEU A 92 27.58 20.34 45.41
CA LEU A 92 27.62 21.24 46.55
C LEU A 92 28.12 20.41 47.73
N ASN A 93 29.43 20.44 47.97
CA ASN A 93 29.97 20.05 49.26
C ASN A 93 29.87 21.26 50.17
N ASP A 94 28.94 21.15 51.12
CA ASP A 94 28.68 22.06 52.22
C ASP A 94 29.90 22.21 53.15
N ILE A 95 30.13 23.47 53.57
CA ILE A 95 30.68 23.99 54.85
C ILE A 95 32.08 23.53 55.29
#